data_AF-A0A951YD45-F1
#
_entry.id   AF-A0A951YD45-F1
#
_cell.length_a   1.000
_cell.length_b   1.000
_cell.length_c   1.000
_cell.angle_alpha   90.00
_cell.angle_beta   90.00
_cell.angle_gamma   90.00
#
_symmetry.space_group_name_H-M   'P 1'
#
loop_
_entity.id
_entity.type
_entity.pdbx_description
1 polymer ?
#
loop_
_entity_poly.entity_id
_entity_poly.type
_entity_poly.pdbx_seq_one_letter_code
_entity_poly.pdbx_strand_id
1 'polypeptide(L)' 'MLHPKGTPYLLYSDGEGNIYEDTSLYAIGRTGWDAIPVENEEWIELPDGGQLYELPDRRGIGID' A
#
# COMPACT_ATOMS: atom_id res chain seq x y z
N MET A 1 -7.18 17.58 6.59
CA MET A 1 -6.46 16.42 6.05
C MET A 1 -7.37 15.79 5.01
N LEU A 2 -6.86 15.50 3.81
CA LEU A 2 -7.58 14.70 2.83
C LEU A 2 -7.36 13.23 3.20
N HIS A 3 -8.45 12.51 3.45
CA HIS A 3 -8.43 11.07 3.69
C HIS A 3 -8.91 10.36 2.42
N PRO A 4 -8.30 9.23 2.03
CA PRO A 4 -8.80 8.44 0.93
C PRO A 4 -10.23 7.95 1.21
N LYS A 5 -11.04 7.79 0.16
CA LYS A 5 -12.46 7.41 0.26
C LYS A 5 -12.70 5.98 0.77
N GLY A 6 -11.65 5.18 0.91
CA GLY A 6 -11.69 3.80 1.36
C GLY A 6 -10.28 3.21 1.42
N THR A 7 -10.21 1.91 1.70
CA THR A 7 -8.94 1.18 1.75
C THR A 7 -8.30 1.17 0.36
N PRO A 8 -7.03 1.60 0.24
CA PRO A 8 -6.34 1.57 -1.05
C PRO A 8 -6.05 0.13 -1.48
N TYR A 9 -5.86 -0.05 -2.78
CA TYR A 9 -5.40 -1.31 -3.35
C TYR A 9 -3.91 -1.54 -3.09
N LEU A 10 -3.48 -2.79 -3.16
CA LEU A 10 -2.07 -3.14 -3.05
C LEU A 10 -1.28 -2.52 -4.21
N LEU A 11 -0.21 -1.80 -3.88
CA LEU A 11 0.78 -1.39 -4.87
C LEU A 11 1.94 -2.38 -4.89
N TYR A 12 2.42 -2.71 -6.09
CA TYR A 12 3.62 -3.52 -6.27
C TYR A 12 4.50 -2.94 -7.37
N SER A 13 5.79 -3.28 -7.33
CA SER A 13 6.76 -2.95 -8.37
C SER A 13 7.17 -4.19 -9.14
N ASP A 14 7.55 -4.01 -10.41
CA ASP A 14 8.10 -5.06 -11.25
C ASP A 14 9.63 -5.23 -11.16
N GLY A 15 10.32 -4.39 -10.38
CA GLY A 15 11.79 -4.41 -10.32
C GLY A 15 12.48 -3.54 -11.37
N GLU A 16 11.73 -2.91 -12.27
CA GLU A 16 12.25 -2.07 -13.36
C GLU A 16 11.92 -0.57 -13.18
N GLY A 17 11.43 -0.22 -11.98
CA GLY A 17 11.03 1.14 -11.63
C GLY A 17 9.57 1.47 -11.96
N ASN A 18 8.79 0.50 -12.46
CA ASN A 18 7.36 0.67 -12.62
C ASN A 18 6.62 0.29 -11.33
N ILE A 19 5.48 0.93 -11.12
CA ILE A 19 4.58 0.67 -9.98
C ILE A 19 3.18 0.44 -10.54
N TYR A 20 2.53 -0.60 -10.04
CA TYR A 20 1.21 -1.05 -10.48
C TYR A 20 0.26 -1.12 -9.29
N GLU A 21 -1.01 -0.86 -9.57
CA GLU A 21 -2.11 -1.06 -8.64
C GLU A 21 -2.76 -2.43 -8.91
N ASP A 22 -2.76 -3.30 -7.91
CA ASP A 22 -3.46 -4.59 -7.95
C ASP A 22 -4.88 -4.43 -7.39
N THR A 23 -5.86 -4.34 -8.28
CA THR A 23 -7.28 -4.16 -7.90
C THR A 23 -7.96 -5.45 -7.42
N SER A 24 -7.21 -6.56 -7.30
CA SER A 24 -7.71 -7.79 -6.71
C SER A 24 -7.49 -7.89 -5.20
N LEU A 25 -6.62 -7.05 -4.62
CA LEU A 25 -6.28 -7.07 -3.20
C LEU A 25 -6.21 -5.65 -2.61
N TYR A 26 -6.75 -5.48 -1.40
CA TYR A 26 -6.55 -4.28 -0.60
C TYR A 26 -5.21 -4.29 0.11
N ALA A 27 -4.61 -3.11 0.30
CA ALA A 27 -3.41 -2.94 1.09
C ALA A 27 -3.70 -3.26 2.57
N ILE A 28 -2.73 -3.91 3.23
CA ILE A 28 -2.84 -4.33 4.64
C ILE A 28 -1.66 -3.84 5.46
N GLY A 29 -1.89 -3.64 6.76
CA GLY A 29 -0.87 -3.25 7.72
C GLY A 29 -0.11 -4.47 8.26
N ARG A 30 1.04 -4.20 8.87
CA ARG A 30 1.84 -5.24 9.56
C ARG A 30 2.24 -4.78 10.96
N THR A 31 1.97 -5.63 11.94
CA THR A 31 2.44 -5.46 13.32
C THR A 31 3.24 -6.69 13.75
N GLY A 32 4.55 -6.54 13.91
CA GLY A 32 5.45 -7.67 14.19
C GLY A 32 5.38 -8.75 13.10
N TRP A 33 4.71 -9.86 13.40
CA TRP A 33 4.50 -11.01 12.50
C TRP A 33 3.10 -11.06 11.89
N ASP A 34 2.17 -10.25 12.39
CA ASP A 34 0.77 -10.30 12.00
C ASP A 34 0.48 -9.29 10.88
N ALA A 35 -0.34 -9.73 9.91
CA ALA A 35 -0.96 -8.85 8.93
C ALA A 35 -2.36 -8.50 9.41
N ILE A 36 -2.67 -7.22 9.53
CA ILE A 36 -3.93 -6.72 10.09
C ILE A 36 -4.53 -5.63 9.19
N PRO A 37 -5.87 -5.58 9.02
CA PRO A 37 -6.52 -4.48 8.33
C PRO A 37 -6.12 -3.13 8.95
N VAL A 38 -5.99 -2.11 8.10
CA VAL A 38 -5.78 -0.72 8.52
C VAL A 38 -7.11 0.00 8.40
N GLU A 39 -7.55 0.63 9.48
CA GLU A 39 -8.81 1.38 9.50
C GLU A 39 -8.77 2.54 8.51
N ASN A 40 -9.91 2.89 7.92
CA ASN A 40 -9.97 3.87 6.84
C ASN A 40 -9.43 5.26 7.26
N GLU A 41 -9.65 5.63 8.52
CA GLU A 41 -9.23 6.90 9.10
C GLU A 41 -7.71 6.98 9.37
N GLU A 42 -7.00 5.84 9.36
CA GLU A 42 -5.55 5.79 9.56
C GLU A 42 -4.76 5.99 8.26
N TRP A 43 -5.43 5.89 7.10
CA TRP A 43 -4.81 6.21 5.83
C TRP A 43 -4.71 7.72 5.61
N ILE A 44 -3.64 8.12 4.93
CA ILE A 44 -3.43 9.47 4.43
C ILE A 44 -3.14 9.41 2.93
N GLU A 45 -3.48 10.46 2.20
CA GLU A 45 -3.01 10.61 0.83
C GLU A 45 -1.49 10.77 0.78
N LEU A 46 -0.88 10.33 -0.31
CA LEU A 46 0.53 10.58 -0.57
C LEU A 46 0.75 12.10 -0.62
N PRO A 47 1.61 12.67 0.25
CA PRO A 47 1.82 14.12 0.28
C PRO A 47 2.40 14.65 -1.03
N ASP A 48 2.14 15.93 -1.33
CA ASP A 48 2.74 16.61 -2.48
C ASP A 48 4.27 16.49 -2.46
N GLY A 49 4.85 16.05 -3.58
CA GLY A 49 6.28 15.79 -3.70
C GLY A 49 6.75 14.47 -3.06
N GLY A 50 5.84 13.67 -2.51
CA GLY A 50 6.10 12.31 -2.06
C GLY A 50 6.54 11.40 -3.21
N GLN A 51 7.42 10.44 -2.90
CA GLN A 51 7.92 9.46 -3.86
C GLN A 51 7.78 8.05 -3.29
N LEU A 52 7.52 7.10 -4.18
CA LEU A 52 7.48 5.68 -3.86
C LEU A 52 8.80 5.04 -4.31
N TYR A 53 9.33 4.15 -3.48
CA TYR A 53 10.56 3.41 -3.77
C TYR A 53 10.32 1.93 -3.57
N GLU A 54 10.81 1.14 -4.52
CA GLU A 54 10.91 -0.29 -4.35
C GLU A 54 11.95 -0.62 -3.27
N LEU A 55 11.61 -1.61 -2.44
CA LEU A 55 12.57 -2.26 -1.56
C LEU A 55 12.91 -3.62 -2.19
N PRO A 56 14.14 -3.84 -2.67
CA PRO A 56 14.54 -5.11 -3.26
C PRO A 56 14.28 -6.30 -2.31
N ASP A 57 13.93 -7.44 -2.90
CA ASP A 57 13.60 -8.68 -2.17
C ASP A 57 12.45 -8.52 -1.17
N ARG A 58 11.51 -7.60 -1.43
CA ARG A 58 10.25 -7.48 -0.71
C ARG A 58 9.09 -7.83 -1.61
N ARG A 59 8.08 -8.47 -1.03
CA ARG A 59 6.82 -8.79 -1.69
C ARG A 59 5.72 -8.02 -1.00
N GLY A 60 4.84 -7.43 -1.80
CA GLY A 60 3.58 -6.89 -1.31
C GLY A 60 2.74 -7.98 -0.65
N ILE A 61 1.96 -7.59 0.36
CA ILE A 61 0.98 -8.44 1.02
C ILE A 61 -0.33 -7.66 0.97
N GLY A 62 -1.41 -8.31 0.55
CA GLY A 62 -2.75 -7.72 0.50
C GLY A 62 -3.81 -8.72 0.98
N ILE A 63 -5.05 -8.25 1.09
CA ILE A 63 -6.21 -9.01 1.58
C ILE A 63 -7.43 -8.79 0.67
N ASP A 64 -8.28 -9.80 0.53
CA ASP A 64 -9.53 -9.77 -0.25
C ASP A 64 -10.80 -9.62 0.60
#